data_AF-A0A8T1LHV9-F1
#
_entry.id   AF-A0A8T1LHV9-F1
#
_cell.length_a   1.000
_cell.length_b   1.000
_cell.length_c   1.000
_cell.angle_alpha   90.00
_cell.angle_beta   90.00
_cell.angle_gamma   90.00
#
_symmetry.space_group_name_H-M   'P 1'
#
loop_
_entity.id
_entity.type
_entity.pdbx_description
1 polymer ?
#
loop_
_entity_poly.entity_id
_entity_poly.type
_entity_poly.pdbx_seq_one_letter_code
_entity_poly.pdbx_strand_id
1 'polypeptide(L)'
;MKGLNLGGVVEFCRVLTRQPQLLLPQLSVKDVTEVPFEALRDRGFRGVIFDKDNTLTVPHKLEIAPHLAPSLAECRRVFGDSGVVIFSNSAGSTDDKDGVEAKKIEEGLQVAVLRHNQKKPGGIAFVKKHFGEVDPQTLVVIGDRYSTDVLFGNLNGLLTIRTEQFTPESESVVNRQLQRIEKSAVRMLIRAGVKPPTHPLWDSIENKNDEYASVNFRLSHAAFPSQNPAHEHQFQVPGVCAALPLIAAPDVVDVAGAFQAAAAACPPLHELERR
;
A
#
# COMPACT_ATOMS: atom_id res chain seq x y z
N MET A 1 21.53 4.86 3.43
CA MET A 1 20.39 4.22 4.12
C MET A 1 19.15 4.99 3.71
N LYS A 2 18.12 4.33 3.13
CA LYS A 2 16.82 4.99 2.90
C LYS A 2 16.32 5.45 4.26
N GLY A 3 16.22 6.76 4.46
CA GLY A 3 15.70 7.32 5.70
C GLY A 3 14.22 6.98 5.83
N LEU A 4 13.76 6.75 7.06
CA LEU A 4 12.33 6.63 7.32
C LEU A 4 11.63 7.88 6.78
N ASN A 5 10.49 7.74 6.09
CA ASN A 5 9.70 8.90 5.70
C ASN A 5 8.93 9.41 6.94
N LEU A 6 9.59 10.22 7.77
CA LEU A 6 8.99 10.76 9.01
C LEU A 6 7.67 11.49 8.74
N GLY A 7 7.61 12.28 7.66
CA GLY A 7 6.39 12.99 7.27
C GLY A 7 5.23 12.02 7.01
N GLY A 8 5.50 10.91 6.33
CA GLY A 8 4.51 9.85 6.11
C GLY A 8 4.06 9.16 7.39
N VAL A 9 4.97 8.93 8.35
CA VAL A 9 4.62 8.31 9.64
C VAL A 9 3.74 9.23 10.47
N VAL A 10 4.07 10.53 10.55
CA VAL A 10 3.26 11.52 11.26
C VAL A 10 1.85 11.60 10.66
N GLU A 11 1.77 11.66 9.32
CA GLU A 11 0.48 11.73 8.63
C GLU A 11 -0.36 10.47 8.82
N PHE A 12 0.27 9.29 8.79
CA PHE A 12 -0.39 8.03 9.11
C PHE A 12 -1.00 8.04 10.52
N CYS A 13 -0.25 8.44 11.55
CA CYS A 13 -0.75 8.52 12.93
C CYS A 13 -1.91 9.53 13.07
N ARG A 14 -1.80 10.70 12.42
CA ARG A 14 -2.86 11.71 12.39
C ARG A 14 -4.14 11.16 11.78
N VAL A 15 -4.03 10.46 10.65
CA VAL A 15 -5.17 9.92 9.91
C VAL A 15 -5.80 8.75 10.65
N LEU A 16 -4.99 7.83 11.19
CA LEU A 16 -5.48 6.69 11.95
C LEU A 16 -6.38 7.12 13.13
N THR A 17 -6.09 8.27 13.74
CA THR A 17 -6.86 8.78 14.90
C THR A 17 -8.04 9.66 14.52
N ARG A 18 -8.02 10.32 13.35
CA ARG A 18 -9.04 11.34 12.98
C ARG A 18 -9.90 10.98 11.77
N GLN A 19 -9.33 10.31 10.77
CA GLN A 19 -9.97 10.00 9.50
C GLN A 19 -9.52 8.60 8.99
N PRO A 20 -9.74 7.54 9.77
CA PRO A 20 -9.18 6.21 9.49
C PRO A 20 -9.61 5.61 8.15
N GLN A 21 -10.75 6.04 7.59
CA GLN A 21 -11.22 5.62 6.28
C GLN A 21 -10.19 5.89 5.17
N LEU A 22 -9.37 6.94 5.29
CA LEU A 22 -8.36 7.27 4.26
C LEU A 22 -7.23 6.24 4.16
N LEU A 23 -7.13 5.31 5.12
CA LEU A 23 -6.19 4.18 5.07
C LEU A 23 -6.76 2.96 4.35
N LEU A 24 -8.03 2.99 3.95
CA LEU A 24 -8.69 1.88 3.28
C LEU A 24 -8.74 2.13 1.77
N PRO A 25 -8.28 1.17 0.94
CA PRO A 25 -8.34 1.33 -0.50
C PRO A 25 -9.74 1.05 -1.04
N GLN A 26 -10.10 1.65 -2.18
CA GLN A 26 -11.36 1.33 -2.87
C GLN A 26 -11.31 -0.05 -3.53
N LEU A 27 -10.13 -0.49 -3.97
CA LEU A 27 -9.91 -1.83 -4.53
C LEU A 27 -8.62 -2.44 -3.96
N SER A 28 -8.68 -3.69 -3.54
CA SER A 28 -7.51 -4.51 -3.23
C SER A 28 -7.41 -5.67 -4.20
N VAL A 29 -6.25 -5.84 -4.82
CA VAL A 29 -5.95 -6.92 -5.76
C VAL A 29 -4.66 -7.64 -5.34
N LYS A 30 -4.43 -8.84 -5.88
CA LYS A 30 -3.18 -9.57 -5.62
C LYS A 30 -1.98 -8.81 -6.17
N ASP A 31 -2.00 -8.46 -7.44
CA ASP A 31 -0.95 -7.74 -8.13
C ASP A 31 -1.53 -7.01 -9.35
N VAL A 32 -0.67 -6.37 -10.15
CA VAL A 32 -1.09 -5.54 -11.30
C VAL A 32 -1.83 -6.36 -12.37
N THR A 33 -1.71 -7.69 -12.39
CA THR A 33 -2.41 -8.55 -13.37
C THR A 33 -3.92 -8.59 -13.20
N GLU A 34 -4.42 -8.24 -12.03
CA GLU A 34 -5.85 -8.22 -11.71
C GLU A 34 -6.49 -6.83 -11.86
N VAL A 35 -5.71 -5.82 -12.30
CA VAL A 35 -6.21 -4.45 -12.46
C VAL A 35 -7.01 -4.31 -13.74
N PRO A 36 -8.29 -3.88 -13.69
CA PRO A 36 -9.16 -3.82 -14.86
C PRO A 36 -8.96 -2.52 -15.66
N PHE A 37 -7.84 -2.38 -16.38
CA PHE A 37 -7.45 -1.12 -17.04
C PHE A 37 -8.47 -0.57 -18.03
N GLU A 38 -9.02 -1.41 -18.92
CA GLU A 38 -10.08 -1.00 -19.86
C GLU A 38 -11.31 -0.48 -19.11
N ALA A 39 -11.72 -1.20 -18.06
CA ALA A 39 -12.88 -0.83 -17.27
C ALA A 39 -12.67 0.51 -16.51
N LEU A 40 -11.45 0.80 -16.08
CA LEU A 40 -11.07 2.10 -15.52
C LEU A 40 -11.18 3.19 -16.59
N ARG A 41 -10.64 2.95 -17.80
CA ARG A 41 -10.73 3.92 -18.90
C ARG A 41 -12.18 4.24 -19.28
N ASP A 42 -13.02 3.21 -19.39
CA ASP A 42 -14.45 3.34 -19.70
C ASP A 42 -15.22 4.14 -18.64
N ARG A 43 -14.76 4.11 -17.38
CA ARG A 43 -15.31 4.90 -16.27
C ARG A 43 -14.84 6.35 -16.25
N GLY A 44 -14.00 6.75 -17.21
CA GLY A 44 -13.53 8.14 -17.35
C GLY A 44 -12.19 8.42 -16.69
N PHE A 45 -11.49 7.41 -16.17
CA PHE A 45 -10.12 7.60 -15.69
C PHE A 45 -9.19 7.95 -16.85
N ARG A 46 -8.28 8.89 -16.61
CA ARG A 46 -7.42 9.52 -17.61
C ARG A 46 -5.96 9.15 -17.47
N GLY A 47 -5.52 8.73 -16.28
CA GLY A 47 -4.15 8.31 -16.06
C GLY A 47 -3.96 7.41 -14.84
N VAL A 48 -2.83 6.70 -14.86
CA VAL A 48 -2.43 5.72 -13.84
C VAL A 48 -1.06 6.09 -13.30
N ILE A 49 -0.96 6.10 -11.97
CA ILE A 49 0.26 6.36 -11.21
C ILE A 49 0.65 5.07 -10.51
N PHE A 50 1.81 4.52 -10.86
CA PHE A 50 2.34 3.34 -10.21
C PHE A 50 3.36 3.70 -9.13
N ASP A 51 3.27 3.03 -7.98
CA ASP A 51 4.45 2.80 -7.16
C ASP A 51 5.44 1.85 -7.87
N LYS A 52 6.69 1.82 -7.41
CA LYS A 52 7.78 1.06 -8.01
C LYS A 52 8.14 -0.19 -7.20
N ASP A 53 8.76 0.00 -6.04
CA ASP A 53 9.35 -1.08 -5.24
C ASP A 53 8.21 -1.91 -4.58
N ASN A 54 8.18 -3.23 -4.78
CA ASN A 54 7.06 -4.13 -4.37
C ASN A 54 5.73 -3.95 -5.13
N THR A 55 5.69 -3.11 -6.17
CA THR A 55 4.48 -2.89 -7.00
C THR A 55 4.70 -3.22 -8.48
N LEU A 56 5.79 -2.73 -9.08
CA LEU A 56 6.18 -3.08 -10.46
C LEU A 56 7.47 -3.89 -10.48
N THR A 57 8.37 -3.63 -9.54
CA THR A 57 9.68 -4.29 -9.47
C THR A 57 9.85 -4.99 -8.14
N VAL A 58 10.69 -6.04 -8.12
CA VAL A 58 11.30 -6.49 -6.87
C VAL A 58 12.07 -5.30 -6.27
N PRO A 59 12.10 -5.10 -4.93
CA PRO A 59 12.77 -3.97 -4.32
C PRO A 59 14.21 -3.82 -4.78
N HIS A 60 14.61 -2.57 -5.06
CA HIS A 60 15.95 -2.21 -5.54
C HIS A 60 16.36 -2.76 -6.91
N LYS A 61 15.47 -3.47 -7.60
CA LYS A 61 15.64 -3.82 -9.01
C LYS A 61 15.14 -2.67 -9.89
N LEU A 62 15.66 -2.64 -11.10
CA LEU A 62 15.30 -1.65 -12.13
C LEU A 62 14.32 -2.24 -13.16
N GLU A 63 14.29 -3.57 -13.25
CA GLU A 63 13.48 -4.31 -14.19
C GLU A 63 12.11 -4.63 -13.58
N ILE A 64 11.08 -4.61 -14.44
CA ILE A 64 9.74 -5.06 -14.11
C ILE A 64 9.77 -6.54 -13.73
N ALA A 65 8.96 -6.92 -12.75
CA ALA A 65 8.71 -8.32 -12.47
C ALA A 65 8.15 -8.99 -13.75
N PRO A 66 8.76 -10.06 -14.29
CA PRO A 66 8.44 -10.54 -15.65
C PRO A 66 6.96 -10.85 -15.89
N HIS A 67 6.26 -11.35 -14.87
CA HIS A 67 4.83 -11.66 -14.94
C HIS A 67 3.92 -10.43 -15.09
N LEU A 68 4.42 -9.23 -14.77
CA LEU A 68 3.66 -7.97 -14.86
C LEU A 68 3.88 -7.21 -16.16
N ALA A 69 4.89 -7.58 -16.96
CA ALA A 69 5.17 -6.92 -18.22
C ALA A 69 3.95 -6.84 -19.16
N PRO A 70 3.12 -7.90 -19.32
CA PRO A 70 1.91 -7.81 -20.13
C PRO A 70 0.90 -6.77 -19.60
N SER A 71 0.70 -6.70 -18.29
CA SER A 71 -0.26 -5.78 -17.67
C SER A 71 0.22 -4.32 -17.73
N LEU A 72 1.53 -4.07 -17.60
CA LEU A 72 2.07 -2.72 -17.83
C LEU A 72 1.91 -2.30 -19.31
N ALA A 73 2.14 -3.22 -20.24
CA ALA A 73 1.92 -2.97 -21.67
C ALA A 73 0.45 -2.71 -21.99
N GLU A 74 -0.48 -3.46 -21.39
CA GLU A 74 -1.92 -3.21 -21.48
C GLU A 74 -2.28 -1.82 -20.95
N CYS A 75 -1.83 -1.47 -19.74
CA CYS A 75 -2.07 -0.17 -19.15
C CYS A 75 -1.62 0.97 -20.08
N ARG A 76 -0.40 0.87 -20.63
CA ARG A 76 0.13 1.84 -21.60
C ARG A 76 -0.69 1.91 -22.88
N ARG A 77 -1.17 0.77 -23.41
CA ARG A 77 -2.05 0.76 -24.58
C ARG A 77 -3.37 1.48 -24.30
N VAL A 78 -3.95 1.27 -23.12
CA VAL A 78 -5.27 1.83 -22.74
C VAL A 78 -5.19 3.33 -22.43
N PHE A 79 -4.18 3.74 -21.67
CA PHE A 79 -4.06 5.11 -21.18
C PHE A 79 -3.17 6.00 -22.07
N GLY A 80 -2.34 5.39 -22.92
CA GLY A 80 -1.28 6.05 -23.67
C GLY A 80 -0.02 6.24 -22.83
N ASP A 81 1.13 6.45 -23.48
CA ASP A 81 2.42 6.59 -22.78
C ASP A 81 2.47 7.79 -21.83
N SER A 82 1.82 8.91 -22.18
CA SER A 82 1.68 10.08 -21.30
C SER A 82 0.60 9.90 -20.23
N GLY A 83 -0.19 8.84 -20.30
CA GLY A 83 -1.23 8.49 -19.35
C GLY A 83 -0.74 7.58 -18.22
N VAL A 84 0.51 7.13 -18.26
CA VAL A 84 1.10 6.21 -17.29
C VAL A 84 2.39 6.79 -16.74
N VAL A 85 2.51 6.85 -15.41
CA VAL A 85 3.68 7.41 -14.74
C VAL A 85 4.04 6.63 -13.49
N ILE A 86 5.33 6.61 -13.15
CA ILE A 86 5.82 6.07 -11.88
C ILE A 86 6.07 7.23 -10.90
N PHE A 87 5.51 7.10 -9.70
CA PHE A 87 5.78 8.01 -8.59
C PHE A 87 6.30 7.21 -7.39
N SER A 88 7.61 7.27 -7.15
CA SER A 88 8.29 6.47 -6.13
C SER A 88 8.85 7.33 -5.00
N ASN A 89 8.84 6.80 -3.77
CA ASN A 89 9.50 7.42 -2.62
C ASN A 89 11.03 7.21 -2.59
N SER A 90 11.57 6.47 -3.56
CA SER A 90 13.01 6.26 -3.78
C SER A 90 13.45 6.91 -5.10
N ALA A 91 13.11 6.29 -6.23
CA ALA A 91 13.48 6.76 -7.56
C ALA A 91 12.83 8.12 -7.88
N GLY A 92 13.61 9.05 -8.44
CA GLY A 92 13.16 10.40 -8.80
C GLY A 92 12.90 11.33 -7.61
N SER A 93 13.07 10.85 -6.38
CA SER A 93 12.96 11.65 -5.15
C SER A 93 14.28 12.35 -4.80
N THR A 94 14.30 13.07 -3.68
CA THR A 94 15.53 13.64 -3.09
C THR A 94 16.61 12.59 -2.78
N ASP A 95 16.25 11.31 -2.67
CA ASP A 95 17.19 10.22 -2.42
C ASP A 95 17.91 9.77 -3.71
N ASP A 96 17.33 10.05 -4.88
CA ASP A 96 17.86 9.73 -6.21
C ASP A 96 18.69 10.90 -6.75
N LYS A 97 19.93 11.01 -6.26
CA LYS A 97 20.86 12.06 -6.68
C LYS A 97 20.99 12.07 -8.20
N ASP A 98 20.81 13.25 -8.78
CA ASP A 98 20.86 13.51 -10.22
C ASP A 98 19.83 12.71 -11.07
N GLY A 99 18.86 12.06 -10.43
CA GLY A 99 17.79 11.30 -11.09
C GLY A 99 18.29 10.07 -11.86
N VAL A 100 19.41 9.47 -11.43
CA VAL A 100 20.07 8.36 -12.13
C VAL A 100 19.23 7.09 -12.07
N GLU A 101 18.64 6.76 -10.91
CA GLU A 101 17.78 5.58 -10.78
C GLU A 101 16.55 5.73 -11.67
N ALA A 102 15.93 6.91 -11.64
CA ALA A 102 14.77 7.21 -12.45
C ALA A 102 15.06 7.14 -13.96
N LYS A 103 16.22 7.61 -14.44
CA LYS A 103 16.61 7.48 -15.87
C LYS A 103 16.73 6.01 -16.29
N LYS A 104 17.36 5.18 -15.46
CA LYS A 104 17.51 3.74 -15.75
C LYS A 104 16.16 3.02 -15.77
N ILE A 105 15.24 3.41 -14.88
CA ILE A 105 13.87 2.86 -14.87
C ILE A 105 13.12 3.30 -16.12
N GLU A 106 13.25 4.57 -16.55
CA GLU A 106 12.66 5.06 -17.79
C GLU A 106 13.16 4.28 -19.01
N GLU A 107 14.47 4.02 -19.08
CA GLU A 107 15.08 3.20 -20.13
C GLU A 107 14.55 1.75 -20.11
N GLY A 108 14.45 1.14 -18.94
CA GLY A 108 14.03 -0.26 -18.80
C GLY A 108 12.53 -0.49 -18.98
N LEU A 109 11.70 0.41 -18.46
CA LEU A 109 10.24 0.25 -18.43
C LEU A 109 9.52 1.04 -19.52
N GLN A 110 10.19 2.00 -20.15
CA GLN A 110 9.60 2.90 -21.14
C GLN A 110 8.38 3.65 -20.55
N VAL A 111 8.46 4.00 -19.27
CA VAL A 111 7.45 4.74 -18.51
C VAL A 111 8.14 5.88 -17.79
N ALA A 112 7.55 7.08 -17.85
CA ALA A 112 8.10 8.26 -17.19
C ALA A 112 8.15 8.07 -15.66
N VAL A 113 9.21 8.57 -15.03
CA VAL A 113 9.34 8.60 -13.56
C VAL A 113 9.27 10.04 -13.09
N LEU A 114 8.39 10.36 -12.16
CA LEU A 114 8.30 11.72 -11.64
C LEU A 114 9.60 12.10 -10.93
N ARG A 115 10.14 13.26 -11.28
CA ARG A 115 11.18 13.94 -10.50
C ARG A 115 10.50 14.87 -9.50
N HIS A 116 10.79 14.71 -8.22
CA HIS A 116 10.07 15.40 -7.14
C HIS A 116 10.95 15.58 -5.90
N ASN A 117 10.54 16.53 -5.04
CA ASN A 117 11.17 16.77 -3.75
C ASN A 117 10.24 16.48 -2.56
N GLN A 118 9.06 15.89 -2.82
CA GLN A 118 8.08 15.53 -1.79
C GLN A 118 7.63 14.09 -1.99
N LYS A 119 7.89 13.26 -0.97
CA LYS A 119 7.51 11.86 -0.95
C LYS A 119 6.03 11.69 -0.59
N LYS A 120 5.39 10.64 -1.11
CA LYS A 120 4.07 10.15 -0.69
C LYS A 120 4.05 9.95 0.83
N PRO A 121 2.99 10.33 1.55
CA PRO A 121 1.66 10.69 1.05
C PRO A 121 1.49 12.15 0.55
N GLY A 122 2.56 12.94 0.42
CA GLY A 122 2.53 14.26 -0.22
C GLY A 122 2.81 14.22 -1.73
N GLY A 123 3.09 15.39 -2.32
CA GLY A 123 3.62 15.49 -3.70
C GLY A 123 2.60 15.56 -4.84
N ILE A 124 1.31 15.81 -4.56
CA ILE A 124 0.26 15.87 -5.60
C ILE A 124 0.53 16.90 -6.69
N ALA A 125 1.22 18.01 -6.38
CA ALA A 125 1.55 19.03 -7.36
C ALA A 125 2.42 18.50 -8.51
N PHE A 126 3.31 17.54 -8.24
CA PHE A 126 4.14 16.90 -9.26
C PHE A 126 3.31 16.02 -10.21
N VAL A 127 2.33 15.31 -9.65
CA VAL A 127 1.38 14.50 -10.41
C VAL A 127 0.50 15.40 -11.28
N LYS A 128 -0.11 16.44 -10.71
CA LYS A 128 -0.94 17.40 -11.46
C LYS A 128 -0.17 18.05 -12.60
N LYS A 129 1.06 18.50 -12.35
CA LYS A 129 1.93 19.07 -13.38
C LYS A 129 2.20 18.09 -14.52
N HIS A 130 2.44 16.82 -14.23
CA HIS A 130 2.69 15.80 -15.26
C HIS A 130 1.46 15.58 -16.14
N PHE A 131 0.27 15.49 -15.54
CA PHE A 131 -0.97 15.25 -16.28
C PHE A 131 -1.61 16.54 -16.86
N GLY A 132 -1.03 17.72 -16.65
CA GLY A 132 -1.54 18.99 -17.18
C GLY A 132 -2.71 19.58 -16.39
N GLU A 133 -2.64 19.56 -15.06
CA GLU A 133 -3.64 20.11 -14.12
C GLU A 133 -5.05 19.48 -14.28
N VAL A 134 -5.10 18.19 -14.60
CA VAL A 134 -6.35 17.43 -14.60
C VAL A 134 -6.94 17.29 -13.19
N ASP A 135 -8.24 17.04 -13.14
CA ASP A 135 -8.94 16.69 -11.91
C ASP A 135 -8.35 15.37 -11.34
N PRO A 136 -7.80 15.38 -10.11
CA PRO A 136 -7.28 14.17 -9.46
C PRO A 136 -8.27 13.01 -9.37
N GLN A 137 -9.58 13.28 -9.34
CA GLN A 137 -10.60 12.21 -9.35
C GLN A 137 -10.58 11.37 -10.63
N THR A 138 -9.95 11.87 -11.69
CA THR A 138 -9.77 11.12 -12.94
C THR A 138 -8.48 10.32 -12.96
N LEU A 139 -7.72 10.27 -11.88
CA LEU A 139 -6.46 9.53 -11.78
C LEU A 139 -6.58 8.34 -10.82
N VAL A 140 -5.80 7.30 -11.11
CA VAL A 140 -5.70 6.09 -10.31
C VAL A 140 -4.29 5.99 -9.75
N VAL A 141 -4.14 5.69 -8.46
CA VAL A 141 -2.86 5.30 -7.86
C VAL A 141 -2.87 3.81 -7.53
N ILE A 142 -1.79 3.12 -7.90
CA ILE A 142 -1.60 1.69 -7.71
C ILE A 142 -0.31 1.47 -6.92
N GLY A 143 -0.39 0.83 -5.75
CA GLY A 143 0.78 0.58 -4.90
C GLY A 143 0.52 -0.38 -3.76
N ASP A 144 1.58 -0.80 -3.05
CA ASP A 144 1.54 -1.84 -2.03
C ASP A 144 1.33 -1.29 -0.60
N ARG A 145 1.51 0.01 -0.36
CA ARG A 145 1.53 0.60 0.98
C ARG A 145 0.27 1.38 1.31
N TYR A 146 -0.27 1.11 2.49
CA TYR A 146 -1.40 1.87 3.03
C TYR A 146 -1.02 3.29 3.45
N SER A 147 0.11 3.45 4.13
CA SER A 147 0.55 4.74 4.69
C SER A 147 1.11 5.71 3.65
N THR A 148 1.40 5.24 2.43
CA THR A 148 1.92 6.08 1.35
C THR A 148 1.00 6.11 0.15
N ASP A 149 0.74 4.98 -0.52
CA ASP A 149 0.05 4.97 -1.81
C ASP A 149 -1.46 5.17 -1.65
N VAL A 150 -2.08 4.35 -0.80
CA VAL A 150 -3.50 4.47 -0.49
C VAL A 150 -3.78 5.82 0.16
N LEU A 151 -2.97 6.19 1.16
CA LEU A 151 -3.16 7.47 1.83
C LEU A 151 -2.93 8.67 0.89
N PHE A 152 -1.93 8.63 0.01
CA PHE A 152 -1.72 9.65 -1.02
C PHE A 152 -2.95 9.80 -1.90
N GLY A 153 -3.48 8.70 -2.46
CA GLY A 153 -4.63 8.78 -3.35
C GLY A 153 -5.86 9.32 -2.64
N ASN A 154 -6.18 8.76 -1.47
CA ASN A 154 -7.36 9.16 -0.70
C ASN A 154 -7.30 10.61 -0.20
N LEU A 155 -6.12 11.13 0.20
CA LEU A 155 -5.96 12.54 0.57
C LEU A 155 -6.23 13.51 -0.59
N ASN A 156 -6.02 13.05 -1.82
CA ASN A 156 -6.10 13.89 -3.02
C ASN A 156 -7.30 13.55 -3.91
N GLY A 157 -8.15 12.61 -3.51
CA GLY A 157 -9.36 12.21 -4.22
C GLY A 157 -9.15 11.28 -5.41
N LEU A 158 -7.99 10.64 -5.55
CA LEU A 158 -7.73 9.63 -6.57
C LEU A 158 -8.41 8.30 -6.21
N LEU A 159 -8.65 7.45 -7.22
CA LEU A 159 -8.95 6.05 -6.96
C LEU A 159 -7.69 5.33 -6.47
N THR A 160 -7.81 4.57 -5.37
CA THR A 160 -6.71 3.78 -4.83
C THR A 160 -6.92 2.30 -5.09
N ILE A 161 -5.92 1.69 -5.73
CA ILE A 161 -5.84 0.24 -5.93
C ILE A 161 -4.61 -0.27 -5.18
N ARG A 162 -4.84 -1.12 -4.18
CA ARG A 162 -3.77 -1.66 -3.34
C ARG A 162 -3.39 -3.06 -3.82
N THR A 163 -2.10 -3.28 -4.10
CA THR A 163 -1.53 -4.59 -4.46
C THR A 163 -0.90 -5.28 -3.25
N GLU A 164 -0.74 -6.60 -3.28
CA GLU A 164 0.16 -7.28 -2.33
C GLU A 164 1.62 -7.04 -2.70
N GLN A 165 2.51 -7.22 -1.71
CA GLN A 165 3.94 -7.05 -1.86
C GLN A 165 4.59 -8.31 -2.44
N PHE A 166 5.55 -8.15 -3.36
CA PHE A 166 6.29 -9.30 -3.90
C PHE A 166 7.20 -9.98 -2.88
N THR A 167 8.01 -9.18 -2.18
CA THR A 167 9.11 -9.70 -1.33
C THR A 167 9.26 -8.87 -0.05
N PRO A 168 8.27 -8.91 0.86
CA PRO A 168 8.30 -8.13 2.10
C PRO A 168 9.52 -8.44 2.99
N GLU A 169 10.14 -9.61 2.87
CA GLU A 169 11.35 -10.02 3.58
C GLU A 169 12.61 -9.25 3.19
N SER A 170 12.66 -8.69 1.97
CA SER A 170 13.79 -7.90 1.47
C SER A 170 13.87 -6.49 2.06
N GLU A 171 12.80 -6.04 2.73
CA GLU A 171 12.72 -4.75 3.40
C GLU A 171 13.54 -4.69 4.68
N SER A 172 13.91 -3.48 5.12
CA SER A 172 14.55 -3.30 6.42
C SER A 172 13.65 -3.77 7.57
N VAL A 173 14.23 -4.23 8.67
CA VAL A 173 13.47 -4.71 9.85
C VAL A 173 12.45 -3.66 10.31
N VAL A 174 12.84 -2.38 10.33
CA VAL A 174 11.97 -1.27 10.72
C VAL A 174 10.79 -1.13 9.76
N ASN A 175 11.04 -1.12 8.44
CA ASN A 175 9.97 -1.06 7.45
C ASN A 175 9.00 -2.24 7.57
N ARG A 176 9.52 -3.45 7.76
CA ARG A 176 8.69 -4.66 7.95
C ARG A 176 7.78 -4.54 9.18
N GLN A 177 8.30 -4.00 10.28
CA GLN A 177 7.48 -3.81 11.49
C GLN A 177 6.40 -2.75 11.27
N LEU A 178 6.73 -1.61 10.64
CA LEU A 178 5.73 -0.60 10.29
C LEU A 178 4.64 -1.15 9.37
N GLN A 179 5.01 -1.97 8.38
CA GLN A 179 4.04 -2.62 7.50
C GLN A 179 3.12 -3.59 8.25
N ARG A 180 3.64 -4.34 9.24
CA ARG A 180 2.81 -5.20 10.10
C ARG A 180 1.82 -4.38 10.92
N ILE A 181 2.26 -3.24 11.43
CA ILE A 181 1.41 -2.29 12.16
C ILE A 181 0.33 -1.74 11.23
N GLU A 182 0.69 -1.25 10.03
CA GLU A 182 -0.24 -0.75 9.01
C GLU A 182 -1.32 -1.80 8.69
N LYS A 183 -0.90 -3.03 8.34
CA LYS A 183 -1.81 -4.14 8.02
C LYS A 183 -2.72 -4.50 9.19
N SER A 184 -2.21 -4.45 10.42
CA SER A 184 -3.00 -4.75 11.63
C SER A 184 -4.04 -3.65 11.90
N ALA A 185 -3.65 -2.38 11.79
CA ALA A 185 -4.56 -1.24 11.92
C ALA A 185 -5.68 -1.31 10.89
N VAL A 186 -5.35 -1.48 9.60
CA VAL A 186 -6.34 -1.63 8.52
C VAL A 186 -7.29 -2.80 8.79
N ARG A 187 -6.77 -3.95 9.23
CA ARG A 187 -7.60 -5.11 9.57
C ARG A 187 -8.56 -4.82 10.72
N MET A 188 -8.13 -4.07 11.73
CA MET A 188 -8.99 -3.64 12.84
C MET A 188 -10.09 -2.69 12.34
N LEU A 189 -9.76 -1.73 11.48
CA LEU A 189 -10.73 -0.80 10.89
C LEU A 189 -11.81 -1.53 10.07
N ILE A 190 -11.40 -2.48 9.23
CA ILE A 190 -12.33 -3.30 8.44
C ILE A 190 -13.25 -4.11 9.36
N ARG A 191 -12.70 -4.73 10.41
CA ARG A 191 -13.49 -5.48 11.41
C ARG A 191 -14.45 -4.61 12.20
N ALA A 192 -14.08 -3.35 12.42
CA ALA A 192 -14.95 -2.35 13.03
C ALA A 192 -16.02 -1.78 12.07
N GLY A 193 -16.06 -2.25 10.81
CA GLY A 193 -17.04 -1.83 9.81
C GLY A 193 -16.73 -0.48 9.16
N VAL A 194 -15.51 0.04 9.30
CA VAL A 194 -15.09 1.26 8.59
C VAL A 194 -15.04 0.95 7.10
N LYS A 195 -15.68 1.81 6.29
CA LYS A 195 -15.69 1.71 4.83
C LYS A 195 -14.64 2.65 4.21
N PRO A 196 -14.07 2.31 3.04
CA PRO A 196 -13.23 3.24 2.31
C PRO A 196 -14.01 4.51 1.89
N PRO A 197 -13.31 5.61 1.57
CA PRO A 197 -13.95 6.80 1.04
C PRO A 197 -14.60 6.47 -0.30
N THR A 198 -15.77 7.04 -0.54
CA THR A 198 -16.45 6.84 -1.81
C THR A 198 -15.74 7.58 -2.93
N HIS A 199 -15.69 6.98 -4.12
CA HIS A 199 -15.09 7.57 -5.32
C HIS A 199 -16.13 7.74 -6.44
N PRO A 200 -16.37 8.97 -6.94
CA PRO A 200 -17.47 9.26 -7.87
C PRO A 200 -17.47 8.41 -9.16
N LEU A 201 -16.28 8.12 -9.71
CA LEU A 201 -16.13 7.31 -10.92
C LEU A 201 -16.13 5.79 -10.67
N TRP A 202 -16.17 5.34 -9.40
CA TRP A 202 -16.06 3.93 -9.04
C TRP A 202 -17.34 3.38 -8.42
N ASP A 203 -17.96 4.14 -7.52
CA ASP A 203 -19.10 3.67 -6.72
C ASP A 203 -20.47 3.84 -7.40
N SER A 204 -20.51 4.32 -8.65
CA SER A 204 -21.73 4.37 -9.46
C SER A 204 -22.35 2.98 -9.76
N ILE A 205 -21.74 1.90 -9.26
CA ILE A 205 -22.02 0.49 -9.57
C ILE A 205 -22.59 -0.31 -8.40
N GLU A 206 -22.72 0.23 -7.18
CA GLU A 206 -23.55 -0.46 -6.16
C GLU A 206 -25.01 -0.70 -6.67
N ASN A 207 -25.41 -0.11 -7.81
CA ASN A 207 -26.72 -0.29 -8.45
C ASN A 207 -26.76 -1.10 -9.77
N LYS A 208 -25.64 -1.50 -10.41
CA LYS A 208 -25.69 -2.24 -11.69
C LYS A 208 -24.50 -3.19 -11.90
N ASN A 209 -24.74 -4.48 -11.67
CA ASN A 209 -23.96 -5.66 -12.08
C ASN A 209 -22.75 -6.04 -11.20
N ASP A 210 -23.03 -6.99 -10.30
CA ASP A 210 -22.15 -7.77 -9.44
C ASP A 210 -21.21 -8.71 -10.22
N GLU A 211 -20.10 -8.19 -10.74
CA GLU A 211 -18.98 -9.06 -11.14
C GLU A 211 -17.70 -8.70 -10.35
N TYR A 212 -17.48 -7.42 -10.06
CA TYR A 212 -16.27 -6.94 -9.36
C TYR A 212 -16.46 -6.71 -7.84
N ALA A 213 -17.69 -6.59 -7.35
CA ALA A 213 -17.97 -6.47 -5.90
C ALA A 213 -17.55 -7.74 -5.11
N SER A 214 -17.47 -8.88 -5.80
CA SER A 214 -17.03 -10.16 -5.24
C SER A 214 -15.56 -10.20 -4.80
N VAL A 215 -14.73 -9.26 -5.28
CA VAL A 215 -13.30 -9.15 -4.90
C VAL A 215 -13.15 -8.57 -3.49
N ASN A 216 -14.00 -7.62 -3.10
CA ASN A 216 -13.98 -7.05 -1.74
C ASN A 216 -14.44 -8.06 -0.67
N PHE A 217 -15.25 -9.06 -1.05
CA PHE A 217 -15.77 -10.07 -0.11
C PHE A 217 -14.79 -11.23 0.16
N ARG A 218 -13.81 -11.50 -0.72
CA ARG A 218 -12.84 -12.60 -0.48
C ARG A 218 -11.87 -12.33 0.67
N LEU A 219 -11.71 -11.08 1.11
CA LEU A 219 -10.89 -10.73 2.27
C LEU A 219 -11.57 -10.97 3.62
N SER A 220 -12.90 -11.12 3.67
CA SER A 220 -13.62 -11.44 4.92
C SER A 220 -13.68 -12.95 5.21
N HIS A 221 -13.46 -13.80 4.21
CA HIS A 221 -13.60 -15.26 4.31
C HIS A 221 -12.35 -16.07 3.95
N ALA A 222 -11.21 -15.43 3.67
CA ALA A 222 -9.94 -16.14 3.57
C ALA A 222 -9.53 -16.65 4.97
N ALA A 223 -9.97 -17.87 5.30
CA ALA A 223 -9.35 -18.68 6.33
C ALA A 223 -7.91 -18.97 5.88
N PHE A 224 -6.96 -18.20 6.40
CA PHE A 224 -5.55 -18.47 6.18
C PHE A 224 -5.21 -19.78 6.90
N PRO A 225 -4.60 -20.77 6.22
CA PRO A 225 -4.27 -22.04 6.83
C PRO A 225 -3.28 -21.82 7.98
N SER A 226 -3.61 -22.34 9.17
CA SER A 226 -2.68 -22.39 10.29
C SER A 226 -1.52 -23.32 9.90
N GLN A 227 -0.34 -22.75 9.66
CA GLN A 227 0.87 -23.56 9.56
C GLN A 227 1.20 -24.12 10.95
N ASN A 228 0.89 -25.40 11.14
CA ASN A 228 1.45 -26.21 12.22
C ASN A 228 1.93 -27.52 11.57
N PRO A 229 3.24 -27.71 11.32
CA PRO A 229 3.72 -28.97 10.77
C PRO A 229 4.02 -29.91 11.94
N ALA A 230 3.04 -30.72 12.31
CA ALA A 230 3.28 -31.93 13.12
C ALA A 230 3.26 -33.13 12.18
N HIS A 231 4.43 -33.52 11.67
CA HIS A 231 4.62 -34.84 11.08
C HIS A 231 4.75 -35.85 12.22
N GLU A 232 3.74 -36.70 12.38
CA GLU A 232 3.80 -37.92 13.16
C GLU A 232 4.78 -38.90 12.50
N HIS A 233 5.90 -39.15 13.18
CA HIS A 233 6.63 -40.40 13.04
C HIS A 233 6.57 -41.14 14.38
N GLN A 234 5.88 -42.28 14.36
CA GLN A 234 5.80 -43.25 15.44
C GLN A 234 7.20 -43.76 15.82
N PHE A 235 7.58 -43.64 17.09
CA PHE A 235 8.57 -44.51 17.72
C PHE A 235 8.16 -44.74 19.17
N GLN A 236 7.89 -45.99 19.53
CA GLN A 236 7.58 -46.45 20.89
C GLN A 236 8.86 -46.79 21.65
N VAL A 237 9.00 -46.29 22.89
CA VAL A 237 9.67 -47.00 24.00
C VAL A 237 9.13 -46.51 25.35
N PRO A 238 9.06 -47.36 26.40
CA PRO A 238 8.14 -47.18 27.54
C PRO A 238 8.81 -46.62 28.81
N GLY A 239 7.99 -45.94 29.64
CA GLY A 239 8.21 -45.78 31.08
C GLY A 239 8.76 -44.44 31.54
N VAL A 240 7.91 -43.64 32.22
CA VAL A 240 8.06 -43.12 33.59
C VAL A 240 7.04 -41.99 33.80
N CYS A 241 6.24 -42.13 34.87
CA CYS A 241 5.31 -41.12 35.39
C CYS A 241 6.02 -39.82 35.80
N ALA A 242 5.50 -38.67 35.37
CA ALA A 242 5.41 -37.46 36.19
C ALA A 242 4.41 -36.47 35.57
N ALA A 243 3.38 -36.10 36.33
CA ALA A 243 2.48 -34.98 36.03
C ALA A 243 3.10 -33.67 36.52
N LEU A 244 3.03 -32.58 35.74
CA LEU A 244 3.11 -31.15 36.12
C LEU A 244 2.94 -30.26 34.86
N PRO A 245 2.59 -28.95 34.98
CA PRO A 245 1.34 -28.41 34.48
C PRO A 245 1.45 -27.59 33.19
N LEU A 246 0.28 -27.33 32.59
CA LEU A 246 0.03 -26.40 31.48
C LEU A 246 0.71 -25.04 31.74
N ILE A 247 1.73 -24.70 30.94
CA ILE A 247 2.26 -23.33 30.87
C ILE A 247 1.45 -22.57 29.83
N ALA A 248 0.75 -21.54 30.30
CA ALA A 248 0.04 -20.57 29.48
C ALA A 248 1.01 -19.84 28.53
N ALA A 249 0.59 -19.64 27.29
CA ALA A 249 1.28 -18.79 26.33
C ALA A 249 1.29 -17.33 26.83
N PRO A 250 2.40 -16.59 26.75
CA PRO A 250 2.45 -15.21 27.19
C PRO A 250 1.74 -14.28 26.19
N ASP A 251 0.73 -13.61 26.73
CA ASP A 251 0.23 -12.26 26.48
C ASP A 251 0.46 -11.60 25.10
N VAL A 252 -0.68 -11.37 24.46
CA VAL A 252 -0.91 -10.36 23.44
C VAL A 252 -0.45 -9.00 23.99
N VAL A 253 0.64 -8.47 23.44
CA VAL A 253 1.04 -7.07 23.68
C VAL A 253 -0.14 -6.18 23.27
N ASP A 254 -0.67 -5.41 24.22
CA ASP A 254 -1.71 -4.42 23.99
C ASP A 254 -1.16 -3.29 23.11
N VAL A 255 -1.22 -3.50 21.80
CA VAL A 255 -0.79 -2.55 20.78
C VAL A 255 -1.66 -1.29 20.85
N ALA A 256 -2.93 -1.40 21.24
CA ALA A 256 -3.81 -0.24 21.38
C ALA A 256 -3.37 0.68 22.52
N GLY A 257 -3.00 0.10 23.67
CA GLY A 257 -2.41 0.82 24.80
C GLY A 257 -1.06 1.47 24.46
N ALA A 258 -0.20 0.78 23.69
CA ALA A 258 1.06 1.35 23.24
C ALA A 258 0.88 2.55 22.29
N PHE A 259 -0.12 2.52 21.42
CA PHE A 259 -0.44 3.65 20.53
C PHE A 259 -1.07 4.84 21.27
N GLN A 260 -1.94 4.58 22.25
CA GLN A 260 -2.50 5.64 23.10
C GLN A 260 -1.43 6.31 23.97
N ALA A 261 -0.48 5.53 24.50
CA ALA A 261 0.65 6.06 25.26
C ALA A 261 1.59 6.92 24.40
N ALA A 262 1.87 6.50 23.15
CA ALA A 262 2.68 7.27 22.21
C ALA A 262 2.00 8.57 21.75
N ALA A 263 0.67 8.56 21.56
CA ALA A 263 -0.10 9.75 21.19
C ALA A 263 -0.21 10.75 22.35
N ALA A 264 -0.27 10.29 23.60
CA ALA A 264 -0.30 11.14 24.79
C ALA A 264 1.07 11.77 25.13
N ALA A 265 2.17 11.20 24.65
CA ALA A 265 3.53 11.69 24.91
C ALA A 265 4.00 12.81 23.94
N CYS A 266 3.16 13.22 22.98
CA CYS A 266 3.48 14.27 22.02
C CYS A 266 2.96 15.63 22.53
N PRO A 267 3.82 16.64 22.80
CA PRO A 267 3.36 17.95 23.26
C PRO A 267 2.56 18.68 22.15
N PRO A 268 1.58 19.52 22.52
CA PRO A 268 0.76 20.24 21.55
C PRO A 268 1.61 21.18 20.68
N LEU A 269 1.29 21.20 19.37
CA LEU A 269 2.01 21.91 18.30
C LEU A 269 2.26 23.42 18.53
N HIS A 270 1.58 24.06 19.48
CA HIS A 270 1.80 25.47 19.81
C HIS A 270 3.13 25.77 20.53
N GLU A 271 3.88 24.74 20.97
CA GLU A 271 5.20 24.92 21.59
C GLU A 271 6.40 24.75 20.64
N LEU A 272 6.19 24.30 19.40
CA LEU A 272 7.28 24.04 18.43
C LEU A 272 7.60 25.25 17.52
N GLU A 273 6.82 26.32 17.54
CA GLU A 273 7.06 27.53 16.72
C GLU A 273 7.78 28.68 17.45
N ARG A 274 8.42 28.41 18.61
CA ARG A 274 9.18 29.42 19.37
C ARG A 274 10.64 29.07 19.67
N ARG A 275 11.31 28.35 18.77
CA ARG A 275 12.78 28.18 18.82
C ARG A 275 13.40 28.29 17.44
#